data_AF-A0A0G1NY05-F1
#
_entry.id   AF-A0A0G1NY05-F1
#
_cell.length_a   1.000
_cell.length_b   1.000
_cell.length_c   1.000
_cell.angle_alpha   90.00
_cell.angle_beta   90.00
_cell.angle_gamma   90.00
#
_symmetry.space_group_name_H-M   'P 1'
#
loop_
_entity.id
_entity.type
_entity.pdbx_description
1 polymer ?
#
loop_
_entity_poly.entity_id
_entity_poly.type
_entity_poly.pdbx_seq_one_letter_code
_entity_poly.pdbx_strand_id
1 'polypeptide(L)'
;MMKAIWIITGLSLVLSGKERFLISAQSSLKFGVVLAGIVAVFAMMSWEAFFIGFHKLFFPQGNWAFPPDSNLLMIYPEYFWQRMSGLVTGTVLVIYGALMIAVRHHTKRSRFKTT
;
A
#
# COMPACT_ATOMS: atom_id res chain seq x y z
N MET A 1 17.43 11.42 -15.43
CA MET A 1 17.68 9.96 -15.37
C MET A 1 16.48 9.18 -14.84
N MET A 2 15.88 9.54 -13.70
CA MET A 2 14.77 8.78 -13.08
C MET A 2 13.48 8.68 -13.91
N LYS A 3 13.11 9.73 -14.66
CA LYS A 3 11.92 9.72 -15.55
C LYS A 3 12.03 8.74 -16.72
N ALA A 4 13.25 8.53 -17.24
CA ALA A 4 13.48 7.58 -18.34
C ALA A 4 13.27 6.13 -17.90
N ILE A 5 13.60 5.80 -16.65
CA ILE A 5 13.40 4.47 -16.08
C ILE A 5 11.90 4.14 -16.02
N TRP A 6 11.07 5.05 -15.51
CA TRP A 6 9.61 4.85 -15.46
C TRP A 6 8.97 4.70 -16.84
N ILE A 7 9.46 5.44 -17.83
CA ILE A 7 8.99 5.35 -19.22
C ILE A 7 9.38 4.00 -19.83
N ILE A 8 10.61 3.53 -19.64
CA ILE A 8 11.09 2.25 -20.18
C ILE A 8 10.41 1.07 -19.49
N THR A 9 10.23 1.12 -18.17
CA THR A 9 9.48 0.09 -17.43
C THR A 9 8.02 0.06 -17.85
N GLY A 10 7.35 1.21 -17.96
CA GLY A 10 5.97 1.31 -18.44
C GLY A 10 5.81 0.82 -19.88
N LEU A 11 6.70 1.24 -20.79
CA LEU A 11 6.69 0.85 -22.19
C LEU A 11 7.01 -0.64 -22.36
N SER A 12 8.00 -1.17 -21.63
CA SER A 12 8.31 -2.61 -21.65
C SER A 12 7.17 -3.47 -21.11
N LEU A 13 6.38 -2.98 -20.14
CA LEU A 13 5.19 -3.66 -19.63
C LEU A 13 4.04 -3.66 -20.64
N VAL A 14 3.81 -2.53 -21.32
CA VAL A 14 2.82 -2.39 -22.40
C VAL A 14 3.18 -3.26 -23.61
N LEU A 15 4.47 -3.37 -23.93
CA LEU A 15 4.98 -4.21 -25.02
C LEU A 15 5.18 -5.68 -24.59
N SER A 16 5.20 -5.97 -23.28
CA SER A 16 5.29 -7.33 -22.78
C SER A 16 3.93 -8.00 -22.91
N GLY A 17 3.87 -9.09 -23.67
CA GLY A 17 2.63 -9.83 -23.87
C GLY A 17 1.89 -10.13 -22.55
N LYS A 18 0.57 -10.31 -22.65
CA LYS A 18 -0.39 -10.47 -21.55
C LYS A 18 0.12 -11.29 -20.34
N GLU A 19 0.85 -12.37 -20.57
CA GLU A 19 1.38 -13.24 -19.49
C GLU A 19 2.47 -12.57 -18.64
N ARG A 20 3.40 -11.83 -19.26
CA ARG A 20 4.48 -11.12 -18.54
C ARG A 20 3.91 -9.98 -17.70
N PHE A 21 2.90 -9.28 -18.23
CA PHE A 21 2.15 -8.28 -17.48
C PHE A 21 1.45 -8.89 -16.26
N LEU A 22 0.73 -10.01 -16.41
CA LEU A 22 0.03 -10.67 -15.30
C LEU A 22 0.99 -11.18 -14.21
N ILE A 23 2.14 -11.72 -14.58
CA ILE A 23 3.18 -12.16 -13.63
C ILE A 23 3.73 -10.96 -12.86
N SER A 24 4.08 -9.88 -13.56
CA SER A 24 4.56 -8.64 -12.92
C SER A 24 3.51 -8.06 -11.97
N ALA A 25 2.24 -7.99 -12.39
CA ALA A 25 1.14 -7.53 -11.57
C ALA A 25 0.97 -8.38 -10.29
N GLN A 26 1.03 -9.71 -10.39
CA GLN A 26 0.98 -10.59 -9.21
C GLN A 26 2.16 -10.36 -8.26
N SER A 27 3.38 -10.19 -8.78
CA SER A 27 4.56 -9.92 -7.96
C SER A 27 4.45 -8.58 -7.23
N SER A 28 4.00 -7.52 -7.92
CA SER A 28 3.76 -6.21 -7.32
C SER A 28 2.68 -6.25 -6.23
N LEU A 29 1.58 -6.96 -6.48
CA LEU A 29 0.50 -7.13 -5.49
C LEU A 29 0.99 -7.89 -4.25
N LYS A 30 1.72 -8.99 -4.41
CA LYS A 30 2.32 -9.74 -3.29
C LYS A 30 3.25 -8.87 -2.47
N PHE A 31 4.12 -8.12 -3.14
CA PHE A 31 5.04 -7.20 -2.49
C PHE A 31 4.28 -6.15 -1.67
N GLY A 32 3.24 -5.54 -2.23
CA GLY A 32 2.41 -4.57 -1.53
C GLY A 32 1.75 -5.14 -0.27
N VAL A 33 1.21 -6.36 -0.33
CA VAL A 33 0.63 -7.04 0.84
C VAL A 33 1.67 -7.31 1.93
N VAL A 34 2.86 -7.81 1.56
CA VAL A 34 3.93 -8.08 2.51
C VAL A 34 4.39 -6.80 3.19
N LEU A 35 4.62 -5.74 2.42
CA LEU A 35 5.05 -4.45 2.95
C LEU A 35 3.99 -3.86 3.90
N ALA A 36 2.72 -3.86 3.49
CA ALA A 36 1.62 -3.39 4.33
C ALA A 36 1.51 -4.20 5.63
N GLY A 37 1.71 -5.52 5.56
CA GLY A 37 1.72 -6.38 6.75
C GLY A 37 2.85 -6.04 7.72
N ILE A 38 4.08 -5.82 7.23
CA ILE A 38 5.22 -5.42 8.06
C ILE A 38 4.94 -4.08 8.76
N VAL A 39 4.45 -3.09 8.01
CA VAL A 39 4.12 -1.77 8.55
C VAL A 39 3.00 -1.87 9.59
N ALA A 40 1.97 -2.69 9.34
CA ALA A 40 0.88 -2.91 10.28
C ALA A 40 1.37 -3.54 11.59
N VAL A 41 2.24 -4.56 11.52
CA VAL A 41 2.84 -5.19 12.71
C VAL A 41 3.64 -4.16 13.50
N PHE A 42 4.46 -3.34 12.84
CA PHE A 42 5.22 -2.29 13.52
C PHE A 42 4.31 -1.27 14.24
N ALA A 43 3.24 -0.82 13.56
CA ALA A 43 2.25 0.08 14.15
C ALA A 43 1.52 -0.54 15.35
N MET A 44 1.30 -1.86 15.37
CA MET A 44 0.71 -2.58 16.49
C MET A 44 1.67 -2.73 17.68
N MET A 45 2.97 -2.88 17.42
CA MET A 45 3.99 -3.00 18.47
C MET A 45 4.22 -1.67 19.20
N SER A 46 4.27 -0.56 18.47
CA SER A 46 4.41 0.77 19.04
C SER A 46 3.74 1.80 18.14
N TRP A 47 2.50 2.15 18.51
CA TRP A 47 1.74 3.13 17.76
C TRP A 47 2.41 4.51 17.78
N GLU A 48 2.87 4.97 18.94
CA GLU A 48 3.51 6.28 19.10
C GLU A 48 4.74 6.42 18.19
N ALA A 49 5.65 5.43 18.20
CA ALA A 49 6.85 5.45 17.37
C ALA A 49 6.51 5.41 15.87
N PHE A 50 5.53 4.58 15.48
CA PHE A 50 5.05 4.53 14.10
C PHE A 50 4.46 5.87 13.66
N PHE A 51 3.55 6.44 14.45
CA PHE A 51 2.87 7.68 14.12
C PHE A 51 3.87 8.83 13.96
N ILE A 52 4.78 9.00 14.92
CA ILE A 52 5.82 10.04 14.86
C ILE A 52 6.76 9.80 13.68
N GLY A 53 7.22 8.57 13.47
CA GLY A 53 8.14 8.22 12.39
C GLY A 53 7.54 8.47 11.01
N PHE A 54 6.29 8.04 10.80
CA PHE A 54 5.53 8.32 9.58
C PHE A 54 5.45 9.83 9.32
N HIS A 55 5.03 10.60 10.32
CA HIS A 55 4.83 12.03 10.13
C HIS A 55 6.16 12.80 9.91
N LYS A 56 7.25 12.40 10.57
CA LYS A 56 8.58 12.98 10.29
C LYS A 56 9.04 12.73 8.87
N LEU A 57 8.73 11.55 8.31
CA LEU A 57 9.13 11.18 6.95
C LEU A 57 8.35 11.96 5.88
N PHE A 58 7.02 12.07 6.03
CA PHE A 58 6.14 12.66 5.01
C PHE A 58 5.82 14.14 5.23
N PHE A 59 5.95 14.63 6.47
CA PHE A 59 5.66 16.01 6.87
C PHE A 59 6.84 16.59 7.67
N PRO A 60 8.04 16.67 7.07
CA PRO A 60 9.26 17.09 7.76
C PRO A 60 9.19 18.51 8.35
N GLN A 61 8.30 19.36 7.83
CA GLN A 61 8.06 20.72 8.32
C GLN A 61 7.26 20.78 9.64
N GLY A 62 6.78 19.65 10.17
CA GLY A 62 6.17 19.58 11.50
C GLY A 62 4.69 19.93 11.59
N ASN A 63 3.97 20.04 10.46
CA ASN A 63 2.53 20.40 10.39
C ASN A 63 1.57 19.38 11.06
N TRP A 64 2.09 18.38 11.77
CA TRP A 64 1.35 17.31 12.42
C TRP A 64 1.45 17.37 13.95
N ALA A 65 2.42 18.13 14.48
CA ALA A 65 2.62 18.30 15.92
C ALA A 65 1.81 19.51 16.39
N PHE A 66 0.77 19.26 17.19
CA PHE A 66 -0.11 20.31 17.71
C PHE A 66 0.07 20.48 19.23
N PRO A 67 -0.20 21.69 19.75
CA PRO A 67 -0.28 21.90 21.19
C PRO A 67 -1.33 21.00 21.87
N PRO A 68 -1.11 20.58 23.14
CA PRO A 68 -2.04 19.70 23.86
C PRO A 68 -3.47 20.26 24.02
N ASP A 69 -3.62 21.58 24.01
CA ASP A 69 -4.87 22.33 24.10
C ASP A 69 -5.50 22.63 22.74
N SER A 70 -4.93 22.11 21.65
CA SER A 70 -5.49 22.31 20.31
C SER A 70 -6.83 21.60 20.15
N ASN A 71 -7.80 22.32 19.56
CA ASN A 71 -9.10 21.74 19.20
C ASN A 71 -8.98 20.49 18.32
N LEU A 72 -7.94 20.40 17.49
CA LEU A 72 -7.69 19.24 16.63
C LEU A 72 -7.43 17.96 17.43
N LEU A 73 -6.61 18.01 18.50
CA LEU A 73 -6.36 16.85 19.34
C LEU A 73 -7.58 16.47 20.19
N MET A 74 -8.38 17.47 20.59
CA MET A 74 -9.64 17.23 21.32
C MET A 74 -10.70 16.54 20.46
N ILE A 75 -10.85 16.94 19.20
CA ILE A 75 -11.85 16.37 18.28
C ILE A 75 -11.36 15.07 17.65
N TYR A 76 -10.06 14.96 17.36
CA TYR A 76 -9.42 13.78 16.78
C TYR A 76 -8.33 13.23 17.69
N PRO A 77 -8.72 12.57 18.81
CA PRO A 77 -7.76 12.01 19.75
C PRO A 77 -6.94 10.89 19.11
N GLU A 78 -5.82 10.53 19.73
CA GLU A 78 -4.90 9.50 19.22
C GLU A 78 -5.61 8.19 18.82
N TYR A 79 -6.55 7.75 19.65
CA TYR A 79 -7.31 6.53 19.42
C TYR A 79 -8.19 6.57 18.15
N PHE A 80 -8.66 7.75 17.75
CA PHE A 80 -9.36 7.93 16.47
C PHE A 80 -8.42 7.59 15.31
N TRP A 81 -7.19 8.09 15.34
CA TRP A 81 -6.20 7.84 14.29
C TRP A 81 -5.76 6.38 14.26
N GLN A 82 -5.56 5.76 15.42
CA GLN A 82 -5.30 4.31 15.54
C GLN A 82 -6.38 3.50 14.82
N ARG A 83 -7.66 3.74 15.15
CA ARG A 83 -8.79 3.03 14.54
C ARG A 83 -8.91 3.30 13.05
N MET A 84 -8.80 4.55 12.62
CA MET A 84 -8.90 4.91 11.21
C MET A 84 -7.77 4.29 10.39
N SER A 85 -6.53 4.32 10.88
CA SER A 85 -5.40 3.65 10.21
C SER A 85 -5.59 2.14 10.12
N GLY A 86 -6.15 1.51 11.17
CA GLY A 86 -6.54 0.10 11.13
C GLY A 86 -7.59 -0.20 10.07
N LEU A 87 -8.66 0.60 10.00
CA LEU A 87 -9.73 0.46 9.01
C LEU A 87 -9.22 0.66 7.57
N VAL A 88 -8.43 1.70 7.33
CA VAL A 88 -7.85 1.99 6.01
C VAL A 88 -6.91 0.86 5.59
N THR A 89 -5.99 0.43 6.47
CA THR A 89 -5.07 -0.68 6.21
C THR A 89 -5.82 -1.96 5.91
N GLY A 90 -6.84 -2.30 6.73
CA GLY A 90 -7.68 -3.48 6.50
C GLY A 90 -8.41 -3.43 5.16
N THR A 91 -8.99 -2.29 4.80
CA THR A 91 -9.67 -2.11 3.51
C THR A 91 -8.72 -2.28 2.33
N VAL A 92 -7.52 -1.68 2.41
CA VAL A 92 -6.48 -1.82 1.38
C VAL A 92 -6.07 -3.29 1.23
N LEU A 93 -5.85 -4.01 2.33
CA LEU A 93 -5.50 -5.44 2.28
C LEU A 93 -6.60 -6.29 1.65
N VAL A 94 -7.88 -6.01 1.94
CA VAL A 94 -9.03 -6.69 1.30
C VAL A 94 -9.03 -6.44 -0.21
N ILE A 95 -8.83 -5.20 -0.65
CA ILE A 95 -8.76 -4.85 -2.07
C ILE A 95 -7.60 -5.58 -2.75
N TYR A 96 -6.41 -5.56 -2.15
CA TYR A 96 -5.25 -6.29 -2.68
C TYR A 96 -5.51 -7.80 -2.77
N GLY A 97 -6.15 -8.38 -1.77
CA GLY A 97 -6.56 -9.79 -1.77
C GLY A 97 -7.53 -10.12 -2.91
N ALA A 98 -8.54 -9.27 -3.12
CA ALA A 98 -9.50 -9.41 -4.23
C ALA A 98 -8.81 -9.31 -5.60
N LEU A 99 -7.92 -8.33 -5.79
CA LEU A 99 -7.14 -8.17 -7.01
C LEU A 99 -6.23 -9.38 -7.27
N MET A 100 -5.59 -9.91 -6.24
CA MET A 100 -4.77 -11.11 -6.33
C MET A 100 -5.56 -12.32 -6.82
N ILE A 101 -6.76 -12.54 -6.28
CA ILE A 101 -7.66 -13.63 -6.71
C ILE A 101 -8.09 -13.41 -8.16
N ALA A 102 -8.51 -12.20 -8.52
CA ALA A 102 -8.97 -11.85 -9.86
C ALA A 102 -7.87 -12.08 -10.91
N VAL A 103 -6.66 -11.58 -10.67
CA VAL A 103 -5.51 -11.76 -11.56
C VAL A 103 -5.17 -13.25 -11.67
N ARG A 104 -5.13 -13.99 -10.55
CA ARG A 104 -4.88 -15.45 -10.56
C ARG A 104 -5.91 -16.22 -11.38
N HIS A 105 -7.19 -15.89 -11.25
CA HIS A 105 -8.24 -16.57 -11.99
C HIS A 105 -8.12 -16.31 -13.50
N HIS A 106 -7.85 -15.06 -13.87
CA HIS A 106 -7.65 -14.68 -15.27
C HIS A 106 -6.43 -15.36 -15.91
N THR A 107 -5.30 -15.47 -15.19
CA THR A 107 -4.11 -16.21 -15.67
C THR A 107 -4.38 -17.70 -15.85
N LYS A 108 -5.13 -18.34 -14.95
CA LYS A 108 -5.52 -19.75 -15.14
C LYS A 108 -6.41 -19.92 -16.38
N ARG A 109 -7.41 -19.04 -16.57
CA ARG A 109 -8.36 -19.12 -17.68
C ARG A 109 -7.71 -18.89 -19.05
N SER A 110 -6.66 -18.08 -19.15
CA SER A 110 -5.95 -17.88 -20.42
C SER A 110 -5.17 -19.10 -20.87
N ARG A 111 -4.62 -19.91 -19.94
CA ARG A 111 -3.88 -21.14 -20.27
C ARG A 111 -4.76 -22.27 -20.80
N PHE A 112 -6.03 -22.33 -20.41
CA PHE A 112 -6.96 -23.38 -20.86
C PHE A 112 -7.50 -23.19 -22.28
N LYS A 113 -7.35 -22.01 -22.89
CA LYS A 113 -7.83 -21.74 -24.26
C LYS A 113 -6.81 -22.06 -25.36
N THR A 114 -5.58 -22.40 -24.99
CA THR A 114 -4.46 -22.60 -25.92
C THR A 114 -4.02 -24.07 -26.05
N THR A 115 -4.71 -24.98 -25.37
CA THR A 115 -4.61 -26.45 -25.48
C THR A 115 -5.93 -26.97 -26.01
#